data_AF-A0A354B219-F1
#
_entry.id   AF-A0A354B219-F1
#
_cell.length_a   1.000
_cell.length_b   1.000
_cell.length_c   1.000
_cell.angle_alpha   90.00
_cell.angle_beta   90.00
_cell.angle_gamma   90.00
#
_symmetry.space_group_name_H-M   'P 1'
#
loop_
_entity.id
_entity.type
_entity.pdbx_description
1 polymer ?
#
loop_
_entity_poly.entity_id
_entity_poly.type
_entity_poly.pdbx_seq_one_letter_code
_entity_poly.pdbx_strand_id
1 'polypeptide(L)' 'MRHELQRRQRLELLRSLEAPHPDSAATAALGLADWAEALPEGDSDLLDPSAGEPVHWRPESGWQHAGSPEIKP' A
#
# COMPACT_ATOMS: atom_id res chain seq x y z
N MET A 1 19.52 -13.25 24.35
CA MET A 1 19.49 -13.44 22.88
C MET A 1 18.51 -12.50 22.16
N ARG A 2 17.20 -12.50 22.48
CA ARG A 2 16.19 -11.68 21.76
C ARG A 2 16.51 -10.17 21.69
N HIS A 3 16.97 -9.57 22.80
CA HIS A 3 17.31 -8.15 22.86
C HIS A 3 18.49 -7.75 21.97
N GLU A 4 19.50 -8.62 21.86
CA GLU A 4 20.67 -8.37 21.00
C GLU A 4 20.30 -8.48 19.51
N LEU A 5 19.39 -9.40 19.17
CA LEU A 5 18.86 -9.57 17.82
C LEU A 5 18.08 -8.32 17.38
N GLN A 6 17.18 -7.81 18.24
CA GLN A 6 16.46 -6.57 18.00
C GLN A 6 17.39 -5.36 17.87
N ARG A 7 18.42 -5.26 18.73
CA ARG A 7 19.42 -4.20 18.66
C ARG A 7 20.14 -4.21 17.30
N ARG A 8 20.58 -5.38 16.83
CA ARG A 8 21.24 -5.52 15.53
C ARG A 8 20.33 -5.15 14.36
N GLN A 9 19.09 -5.65 14.36
CA GLN A 9 18.11 -5.29 13.32
C GLN A 9 17.87 -3.78 13.27
N ARG A 10 17.78 -3.12 14.43
CA ARG A 10 17.62 -1.66 14.49
C ARG A 10 18.85 -0.92 13.96
N LEU A 11 20.05 -1.36 14.31
CA LEU A 11 21.29 -0.74 13.80
C LEU A 11 21.45 -0.92 12.30
N GLU A 12 21.12 -2.10 11.78
CA GLU A 12 21.11 -2.40 10.35
C GLU A 12 20.11 -1.54 9.58
N LEU A 13 18.90 -1.37 10.14
CA LEU A 13 17.90 -0.46 9.57
C LEU A 13 18.41 0.97 9.51
N LEU A 14 18.98 1.49 10.61
CA LEU A 14 19.52 2.85 10.66
C LEU A 14 20.63 3.06 9.62
N ARG A 15 21.52 2.08 9.46
CA ARG A 15 22.58 2.12 8.43
C ARG A 15 22.01 2.15 7.02
N SER A 16 20.97 1.37 6.75
CA SER A 16 20.28 1.36 5.45
C SER A 16 19.60 2.70 5.14
N LEU A 17 19.01 3.34 6.15
CA LEU A 17 18.39 4.66 5.99
C LEU A 17 19.42 5.77 5.76
N GLU A 18 20.59 5.68 6.39
CA GLU A 18 21.69 6.65 6.20
C GLU A 18 22.39 6.50 4.84
N ALA A 19 22.48 5.27 4.33
CA ALA A 19 23.03 4.97 3.01
C ALA A 19 22.07 4.07 2.22
N PRO A 20 21.02 4.65 1.59
CA PRO A 20 20.06 3.89 0.80
C PRO A 20 20.74 3.09 -0.30
N HIS A 21 20.19 1.92 -0.62
CA HIS A 21 20.70 1.10 -1.71
C HIS A 21 20.62 1.86 -3.04
N PRO A 22 21.64 1.83 -3.93
CA PRO A 22 21.62 2.57 -5.19
C PRO A 22 20.39 2.24 -6.05
N ASP A 23 19.96 0.98 -6.07
CA ASP A 23 18.76 0.56 -6.80
C ASP A 23 17.46 1.20 -6.29
N SER A 24 17.41 1.70 -5.04
CA SER A 24 16.23 2.40 -4.52
C SER A 24 16.14 3.85 -5.00
N ALA A 25 17.21 4.42 -5.57
CA ALA A 25 17.23 5.81 -6.02
C ALA A 25 16.18 6.08 -7.12
N ALA A 26 16.03 5.14 -8.06
CA ALA A 26 15.03 5.26 -9.11
C ALA A 26 13.61 5.26 -8.53
N THR A 27 13.31 4.37 -7.60
CA THR A 27 12.00 4.29 -6.93
C THR A 27 11.73 5.49 -6.03
N ALA A 28 12.75 6.00 -5.33
CA ALA A 28 12.60 7.19 -4.48
C ALA A 28 12.37 8.47 -5.28
N ALA A 29 12.83 8.52 -6.53
CA ALA A 29 12.56 9.61 -7.44
C ALA A 29 11.10 9.58 -7.97
N LEU A 30 10.47 8.41 -8.00
CA LEU A 30 9.06 8.27 -8.32
C LEU A 30 8.21 8.78 -7.15
N GLY A 31 7.36 9.76 -7.43
CA GLY A 31 6.44 10.33 -6.46
C GLY A 31 5.13 9.56 -6.36
N LEU A 32 4.25 10.01 -5.47
CA LEU A 32 2.89 9.46 -5.35
C LEU A 32 2.08 9.59 -6.66
N ALA A 33 2.33 10.66 -7.44
CA ALA A 33 1.66 10.88 -8.72
C ALA A 33 2.06 9.83 -9.76
N ASP A 34 3.37 9.56 -9.91
CA ASP A 34 3.88 8.53 -10.84
C ASP A 34 3.35 7.14 -10.48
N TRP A 35 3.21 6.87 -9.18
CA TRP A 35 2.57 5.64 -8.70
C TRP A 35 1.08 5.58 -9.04
N ALA A 36 0.34 6.68 -8.87
CA ALA A 36 -1.08 6.74 -9.16
C ALA A 36 -1.38 6.61 -10.67
N GLU A 37 -0.53 7.15 -11.55
CA GLU A 37 -0.67 7.00 -13.01
C GLU A 37 -0.47 5.56 -13.49
N ALA A 38 0.34 4.77 -12.76
CA ALA A 38 0.58 3.36 -13.07
C ALA A 38 -0.53 2.43 -12.58
N LEU A 39 -1.52 2.93 -11.83
CA LEU A 39 -2.64 2.12 -11.39
C LEU A 39 -3.58 1.80 -12.58
N PRO A 40 -4.11 0.56 -12.66
CA PRO A 40 -5.17 0.24 -13.60
C PRO A 40 -6.36 1.18 -13.46
N GLU A 41 -7.12 1.38 -14.53
CA GLU A 41 -8.38 2.14 -14.47
C GLU A 41 -9.40 1.41 -13.57
N GLY A 42 -9.49 1.87 -12.32
CA GLY A 42 -10.54 1.50 -11.36
C GLY A 42 -10.24 0.29 -10.46
N ASP A 43 -11.10 0.14 -9.44
CA ASP A 43 -11.11 -0.97 -8.48
C ASP A 43 -11.95 -2.16 -8.98
N SER A 44 -12.01 -2.41 -10.30
CA SER A 44 -13.04 -3.29 -10.88
C SER A 44 -12.98 -4.76 -10.44
N ASP A 45 -11.82 -5.19 -9.90
CA ASP A 45 -11.51 -6.60 -9.66
C ASP A 45 -11.11 -6.90 -8.20
N LEU A 46 -11.34 -5.96 -7.27
CA LEU A 46 -11.01 -6.18 -5.85
C LEU A 46 -12.05 -7.09 -5.18
N LEU A 47 -11.57 -8.00 -4.33
CA LEU A 47 -12.40 -8.97 -3.60
C LEU A 47 -12.18 -8.85 -2.08
N ASP A 48 -13.24 -9.02 -1.30
CA ASP A 48 -13.11 -9.32 0.13
C ASP A 48 -12.46 -10.71 0.29
N PRO A 49 -11.27 -10.84 0.91
CA PRO A 49 -10.58 -12.12 1.04
C PRO A 49 -11.32 -13.14 1.92
N SER A 50 -12.24 -12.69 2.77
CA SER A 50 -13.02 -13.58 3.66
C SER A 50 -14.29 -14.09 2.98
N ALA A 51 -14.95 -13.25 2.16
CA ALA A 51 -16.23 -13.56 1.53
C ALA A 51 -16.11 -13.98 0.05
N GLY A 52 -15.01 -13.61 -0.62
CA GLY A 52 -14.86 -13.80 -2.07
C GLY A 52 -15.77 -12.90 -2.90
N GLU A 53 -16.29 -11.82 -2.32
CA GLU A 53 -17.24 -10.91 -2.95
C GLU A 53 -16.54 -9.66 -3.51
N PRO A 54 -16.99 -9.11 -4.65
CA PRO A 54 -16.45 -7.88 -5.19
C PRO A 54 -16.63 -6.67 -4.27
N VAL A 55 -15.57 -5.89 -4.09
CA VAL A 55 -15.56 -4.66 -3.31
C VAL A 55 -14.95 -3.51 -4.09
N HIS A 56 -15.28 -2.27 -3.73
CA HIS A 56 -14.71 -1.05 -4.31
C HIS A 56 -14.51 0.00 -3.22
N TRP A 57 -13.51 0.87 -3.36
CA TRP A 57 -13.30 1.98 -2.44
C TRP A 57 -14.03 3.24 -2.91
N ARG A 58 -14.76 3.91 -2.00
CA ARG A 58 -15.32 5.24 -2.23
C ARG A 58 -14.74 6.26 -1.25
N PRO A 59 -14.25 7.44 -1.69
CA PRO A 59 -13.70 8.46 -0.81
C PRO A 59 -14.65 8.87 0.33
N GLU A 60 -15.95 9.01 0.06
CA GLU A 60 -16.93 9.42 1.06
C GLU A 60 -17.34 8.34 2.06
N SER A 61 -17.11 7.06 1.77
CA SER A 61 -17.76 5.95 2.49
C SER A 61 -16.85 4.74 2.78
N GLY A 62 -15.63 4.74 2.25
CA GLY A 62 -14.69 3.63 2.37
C GLY A 62 -15.04 2.44 1.49
N TRP A 63 -14.64 1.24 1.92
CA TRP A 63 -14.88 -0.02 1.21
C TRP A 63 -16.37 -0.39 1.19
N GLN A 64 -16.89 -0.71 -0.01
CA GLN A 64 -18.27 -1.12 -0.23
C GLN A 64 -18.33 -2.37 -1.11
N HIS A 65 -19.35 -3.21 -0.91
CA HIS A 65 -19.61 -4.34 -1.82
C HIS A 65 -20.12 -3.79 -3.16
N ALA A 66 -19.62 -4.31 -4.28
CA ALA A 66 -19.94 -3.80 -5.62
C ALA A 66 -21.43 -3.89 -5.99
N GLY A 67 -22.21 -4.73 -5.29
CA GLY A 67 -23.67 -4.85 -5.44
C GLY A 67 -24.50 -4.00 -4.48
N SER A 68 -23.87 -3.21 -3.59
CA SER A 68 -24.59 -2.36 -2.64
C SER A 68 -25.16 -1.12 -3.36
N PRO A 69 -26.45 -0.79 -3.16
CA PRO A 69 -27.06 0.37 -3.79
C PRO A 69 -26.37 1.66 -3.34
N GLU A 70 -26.15 2.56 -4.28
CA GLU A 70 -25.59 3.89 -4.04
C GLU A 70 -26.54 4.69 -3.12
N ILE A 71 -26.18 4.84 -1.85
CA ILE A 71 -26.90 5.72 -0.92
C ILE A 71 -26.34 7.12 -1.12
N LYS A 72 -27.02 7.93 -1.93
CA LYS A 72 -26.74 9.37 -2.03
C LYS A 72 -27.19 10.08 -0.74
N PRO A 73 -26.41 11.04 -0.24
CA PRO A 73 -26.78 11.85 0.93
C PRO A 73 -28.01 12.73 0.67
#